data_AF-A0A382VRP2-F1
#
_entry.id   AF-A0A382VRP2-F1
#
_cell.length_a   1.000
_cell.length_b   1.000
_cell.length_c   1.000
_cell.angle_alpha   90.00
_cell.angle_beta   90.00
_cell.angle_gamma   90.00
#
_symmetry.space_group_name_H-M   'P 1'
#
loop_
_entity.id
_entity.type
_entity.pdbx_description
1 polymer ?
#
loop_
_entity_poly.entity_id
_entity_poly.type
_entity_poly.pdbx_seq_one_letter_code
_entity_poly.pdbx_strand_id
1 'polypeptide(L)'
;DEFMTGKLSLFTTLENSPKNILAIVGAGHLMGMELALKSPPDQNRMDELSKKPPSRRIGYFIGWAICIFILGMFYVGYQQSPELGWSLVVTWVLINGGLSALGAALALAHPISIFAAFLAAPLTSLNPTIGAGMVVGLVESYLRKPKVTDFERLRDDIASFRMWWKNGVARVLLIFFFANIGSAIGTYVAGASIIQKILG
;
A
#
# COMPACT_ATOMS: atom_id res chain seq x y z
N ASP A 1 14.41 8.87 17.07
CA ASP A 1 14.77 9.00 18.50
C ASP A 1 15.85 10.04 18.73
N GLU A 2 16.98 9.98 18.00
CA GLU A 2 18.02 11.03 18.01
C GLU A 2 17.45 12.43 17.79
N PHE A 3 16.64 12.63 16.73
CA PHE A 3 16.04 13.93 16.43
C PHE A 3 15.19 14.50 17.59
N MET A 4 14.38 13.64 18.24
CA MET A 4 13.56 14.04 19.38
C MET A 4 14.42 14.39 20.60
N THR A 5 15.48 13.60 20.81
CA THR A 5 16.44 13.83 21.90
C THR A 5 17.22 15.12 21.70
N GLY A 6 17.74 15.37 20.50
CA GLY A 6 18.43 16.62 20.18
C GLY A 6 17.54 17.85 20.32
N LYS A 7 16.24 17.75 19.98
CA LYS A 7 15.26 18.80 20.29
C LYS A 7 15.15 19.07 21.79
N LEU A 8 15.12 18.03 22.62
CA LEU A 8 15.08 18.19 24.09
C LEU A 8 16.38 18.80 24.62
N SER A 9 17.53 18.36 24.13
CA SER A 9 18.83 18.92 24.51
C SER A 9 18.97 20.40 24.13
N LEU A 10 18.43 20.81 22.99
CA LEU A 10 18.39 22.24 22.60
C LEU A 10 17.60 23.11 23.58
N PHE A 11 16.52 22.60 24.19
CA PHE A 11 15.79 23.34 25.22
C PHE A 11 16.62 23.55 26.48
N THR A 12 17.57 22.65 26.77
CA THR A 12 18.44 22.77 27.95
C THR A 12 19.50 23.86 27.80
N THR A 13 19.84 24.25 26.57
CA THR A 13 20.88 25.23 26.25
C THR A 13 20.37 26.67 26.09
N LEU A 14 19.05 26.89 26.25
CA LEU A 14 18.45 28.23 26.18
C LEU A 14 18.78 29.06 27.42
N GLU A 15 18.83 30.38 27.26
CA GLU A 15 19.16 31.34 28.33
C GLU A 15 18.18 31.27 29.53
N ASN A 16 16.92 30.91 29.28
CA ASN A 16 15.88 30.62 30.29
C ASN A 16 15.51 29.13 30.32
N SER A 17 16.53 28.27 30.45
CA SER A 17 16.35 26.81 30.44
C SER A 17 15.53 26.32 31.64
N PRO A 18 14.47 25.51 31.43
CA PRO A 18 13.69 24.92 32.52
C PRO A 18 14.51 23.86 33.27
N LYS A 19 14.45 23.89 34.62
CA LYS A 19 15.17 22.92 35.47
C LYS A 19 14.69 21.47 35.30
N ASN A 20 13.41 21.28 34.99
CA ASN A 20 12.78 19.98 34.82
C ASN A 20 11.99 19.95 33.49
N ILE A 21 12.20 18.91 32.69
CA ILE A 21 11.50 18.70 31.42
C ILE A 21 10.78 17.35 31.50
N LEU A 22 9.45 17.36 31.31
CA LEU A 22 8.65 16.15 31.17
C LEU A 22 8.30 15.93 29.70
N ALA A 23 8.81 14.86 29.09
CA ALA A 23 8.50 14.46 27.72
C ALA A 23 7.57 13.24 27.72
N ILE A 24 6.38 13.38 27.13
CA ILE A 24 5.45 12.26 26.91
C ILE A 24 5.73 11.70 25.51
N VAL A 25 6.25 10.48 25.45
CA VAL A 25 6.70 9.84 24.20
C VAL A 25 6.06 8.47 24.03
N GLY A 26 5.88 8.03 22.78
CA GLY A 26 5.37 6.68 22.51
C GLY A 26 6.33 5.60 23.03
N ALA A 27 5.79 4.50 23.54
CA ALA A 27 6.57 3.42 24.16
C ALA A 27 7.68 2.86 23.25
N GLY A 28 7.47 2.85 21.92
CA GLY A 28 8.46 2.40 20.94
C GLY A 28 9.69 3.32 20.81
N HIS A 29 9.57 4.58 21.20
CA HIS A 29 10.65 5.57 21.14
C HIS A 29 11.43 5.71 22.46
N LEU A 30 10.87 5.21 23.56
CA LEU A 30 11.43 5.38 24.90
C LEU A 30 12.86 4.84 24.99
N MET A 31 13.06 3.59 24.57
CA MET A 31 14.37 2.91 24.65
C MET A 31 15.44 3.59 23.77
N GLY A 32 15.07 4.02 22.56
CA GLY A 32 16.01 4.71 21.68
C GLY A 32 16.32 6.13 22.13
N MET A 33 15.37 6.82 22.76
CA MET A 33 15.62 8.14 23.36
C MET A 33 16.49 8.07 24.60
N GLU A 34 16.30 7.06 25.47
CA GLU A 34 17.15 6.87 26.66
C GLU A 34 18.63 6.66 26.27
N LEU A 35 18.88 5.87 25.22
CA LEU A 35 20.23 5.67 24.68
C LEU A 35 20.78 6.96 24.07
N ALA A 36 19.99 7.66 23.26
CA ALA A 36 20.40 8.92 22.64
C ALA A 36 20.65 10.05 23.65
N LEU A 37 19.99 10.03 24.82
CA LEU A 37 20.18 11.04 25.87
C LEU A 37 21.56 10.92 26.53
N LYS A 38 22.17 9.73 26.53
CA LYS A 38 23.54 9.52 27.05
C LYS A 38 24.61 10.20 26.19
N SER A 39 24.33 10.36 24.89
CA SER A 39 25.21 11.05 23.95
C SER A 39 24.35 11.86 22.97
N PRO A 40 23.90 13.06 23.38
CA PRO A 40 23.01 13.87 22.56
C PRO A 40 23.60 14.18 21.18
N PRO A 41 22.78 14.19 20.12
CA PRO A 41 23.25 14.56 18.79
C PRO A 41 23.66 16.03 18.75
N ASP A 42 24.74 16.32 18.02
CA ASP A 42 25.24 17.67 17.80
C ASP A 42 24.42 18.41 16.73
N GLN A 43 24.71 19.70 16.53
CA GLN A 43 23.99 20.54 15.56
C GLN A 43 24.12 20.00 14.13
N ASN A 44 25.29 19.48 13.75
CA ASN A 44 25.50 18.89 12.42
C ASN A 44 24.58 17.67 12.20
N ARG A 45 24.50 16.78 13.19
CA ARG A 45 23.62 15.62 13.14
C ARG A 45 22.14 16.04 13.10
N MET A 46 21.77 17.08 13.83
CA MET A 46 20.42 17.64 13.79
C MET A 46 20.05 18.20 12.41
N ASP A 47 20.99 18.84 11.72
CA ASP A 47 20.79 19.36 10.36
C ASP A 47 20.65 18.24 9.33
N GLU A 48 21.39 17.14 9.48
CA GLU A 48 21.22 15.93 8.68
C GLU A 48 19.85 15.28 8.89
N LEU A 49 19.45 15.08 10.16
CA LEU A 49 18.17 14.47 10.51
C LEU A 49 16.96 15.33 10.08
N SER A 50 17.16 16.63 9.90
CA SER A 50 16.15 17.56 9.37
C SER A 50 15.98 17.45 7.85
N LYS A 51 16.95 16.88 7.13
CA LYS A 51 16.87 16.71 5.68
C LYS A 51 16.07 15.45 5.35
N LYS A 52 14.93 15.64 4.70
CA LYS A 52 14.16 14.54 4.13
C LYS A 52 14.99 13.88 3.01
N PRO A 53 15.23 12.56 3.03
CA PRO A 53 15.93 11.89 1.94
C PRO A 53 15.16 12.10 0.62
N PRO A 54 15.86 12.26 -0.51
CA PRO A 54 15.20 12.48 -1.80
C PRO A 54 14.29 11.29 -2.11
N SER A 55 13.02 11.54 -2.44
CA SER A 55 12.09 10.45 -2.79
C SER A 55 12.57 9.81 -4.09
N ARG A 56 12.84 8.50 -4.06
CA ARG A 56 13.20 7.76 -5.27
C ARG A 56 11.94 7.57 -6.12
N ARG A 57 11.77 8.37 -7.18
CA ARG A 57 10.57 8.36 -8.05
C ARG A 57 10.54 7.22 -9.08
N ILE A 58 11.48 6.28 -9.01
CA ILE A 58 11.63 5.20 -10.00
C ILE A 58 10.34 4.37 -10.14
N GLY A 59 9.72 3.98 -9.03
CA GLY A 59 8.47 3.20 -9.08
C GLY A 59 7.31 3.93 -9.76
N TYR A 60 7.23 5.25 -9.61
CA TYR A 60 6.23 6.08 -10.28
C TYR A 60 6.38 6.04 -11.80
N PHE A 61 7.62 6.19 -12.30
CA PHE A 61 7.89 6.14 -13.74
C PHE A 61 7.64 4.74 -14.32
N ILE A 62 8.04 3.67 -13.62
CA ILE A 62 7.79 2.30 -14.05
C ILE A 62 6.28 2.03 -14.16
N GLY A 63 5.50 2.44 -13.17
CA GLY A 63 4.05 2.26 -13.18
C GLY A 63 3.38 2.94 -14.38
N TRP A 64 3.74 4.20 -14.66
CA TRP A 64 3.24 4.92 -15.83
C TRP A 64 3.68 4.32 -17.16
N ALA A 65 4.91 3.81 -17.25
CA ALA A 65 5.39 3.13 -18.45
C ALA A 65 4.56 1.89 -18.77
N ILE A 66 4.22 1.07 -17.76
CA ILE A 66 3.34 -0.10 -17.92
C ILE A 66 1.94 0.33 -18.37
N CYS A 67 1.38 1.39 -17.78
CA CYS A 67 0.06 1.91 -18.15
C CYS A 67 0.02 2.37 -19.61
N ILE A 68 0.99 3.18 -20.04
CA ILE A 68 1.11 3.64 -21.43
C ILE A 68 1.28 2.45 -22.37
N PHE A 69 2.07 1.46 -21.98
CA PHE A 69 2.27 0.24 -22.77
C PHE A 69 0.95 -0.52 -23.00
N ILE A 70 0.17 -0.78 -21.94
CA ILE A 70 -1.11 -1.51 -22.06
C ILE A 70 -2.12 -0.71 -22.89
N LEU A 71 -2.25 0.60 -22.65
CA LEU A 71 -3.14 1.46 -23.43
C LEU A 71 -2.71 1.52 -24.91
N GLY A 72 -1.41 1.56 -25.16
CA GLY A 72 -0.84 1.48 -26.51
C GLY A 72 -1.22 0.17 -27.21
N MET A 73 -1.20 -0.96 -26.50
CA MET A 73 -1.64 -2.24 -27.07
C MET A 73 -3.14 -2.26 -27.41
N PHE A 74 -4.00 -1.66 -26.57
CA PHE A 74 -5.41 -1.50 -26.94
C PHE A 74 -5.59 -0.64 -28.18
N TYR A 75 -4.84 0.45 -28.29
CA TYR A 75 -4.88 1.32 -29.46
C TYR A 75 -4.42 0.58 -30.73
N VAL A 76 -3.27 -0.12 -30.69
CA VAL A 76 -2.77 -0.92 -31.80
C VAL A 76 -3.79 -1.99 -32.20
N GLY A 77 -4.37 -2.70 -31.22
CA GLY A 77 -5.37 -3.71 -31.49
C GLY A 77 -6.63 -3.15 -32.16
N TYR A 78 -7.11 -1.99 -31.71
CA TYR A 78 -8.24 -1.29 -32.31
C TYR A 78 -7.95 -0.82 -33.74
N GLN A 79 -6.72 -0.35 -34.01
CA GLN A 79 -6.29 0.06 -35.36
C GLN A 79 -6.22 -1.11 -36.34
N GLN A 80 -5.97 -2.34 -35.86
CA GLN A 80 -6.04 -3.54 -36.70
C GLN A 80 -7.48 -3.94 -36.98
N SER A 81 -8.32 -4.03 -35.95
CA SER A 81 -9.78 -4.17 -36.09
C SER A 81 -10.51 -3.76 -34.80
N PRO A 82 -11.68 -3.12 -34.87
CA PRO A 82 -12.49 -2.80 -33.70
C PRO A 82 -12.83 -4.02 -32.84
N GLU A 83 -13.10 -5.16 -33.48
CA GLU A 83 -13.41 -6.43 -32.84
C GLU A 83 -12.25 -6.93 -31.99
N LEU A 84 -11.02 -6.87 -32.53
CA LEU A 84 -9.82 -7.25 -31.80
C LEU A 84 -9.60 -6.31 -30.62
N GLY A 85 -9.68 -5.00 -30.82
CA GLY A 85 -9.58 -4.01 -29.74
C GLY A 85 -10.53 -4.29 -28.57
N TRP A 86 -11.80 -4.58 -28.87
CA TRP A 86 -12.78 -4.95 -27.83
C TRP A 86 -12.42 -6.27 -27.14
N SER A 87 -11.95 -7.27 -27.90
CA SER A 87 -11.51 -8.54 -27.34
C SER A 87 -10.35 -8.37 -26.34
N LEU A 88 -9.43 -7.43 -26.59
CA LEU A 88 -8.30 -7.15 -25.70
C LEU A 88 -8.77 -6.50 -24.40
N VAL A 89 -9.70 -5.54 -24.48
CA VAL A 89 -10.30 -4.90 -23.30
C VAL A 89 -11.05 -5.92 -22.44
N VAL A 90 -11.86 -6.78 -23.05
CA VAL A 90 -12.55 -7.86 -22.33
C VAL A 90 -11.55 -8.82 -21.69
N THR A 91 -10.48 -9.20 -22.40
CA THR A 91 -9.41 -10.05 -21.88
C THR A 91 -8.74 -9.41 -20.67
N TRP A 92 -8.45 -8.10 -20.73
CA TRP A 92 -7.88 -7.34 -19.64
C TRP A 92 -8.78 -7.33 -18.41
N VAL A 93 -10.05 -6.97 -18.58
CA VAL A 93 -11.02 -6.88 -17.49
C VAL A 93 -11.22 -8.24 -16.83
N LEU A 94 -11.41 -9.30 -17.62
CA LEU A 94 -11.68 -10.64 -17.09
C LEU A 94 -10.48 -11.23 -16.36
N ILE A 95 -9.28 -11.14 -16.92
CA ILE A 95 -8.08 -11.71 -16.29
C ILE A 95 -7.68 -10.89 -15.07
N ASN A 96 -7.59 -9.56 -15.19
CA ASN A 96 -7.14 -8.70 -14.10
C ASN A 96 -8.17 -8.62 -12.97
N GLY A 97 -9.41 -8.31 -13.32
CA GLY A 97 -10.55 -8.30 -12.40
C GLY A 97 -10.78 -9.67 -11.77
N GLY A 98 -10.80 -10.73 -12.59
CA GLY A 98 -11.05 -12.10 -12.13
C GLY A 98 -10.01 -12.60 -11.13
N LEU A 99 -8.72 -12.38 -11.40
CA LEU A 99 -7.64 -12.79 -10.48
C LEU A 99 -7.64 -11.95 -9.19
N SER A 100 -7.92 -10.65 -9.26
CA SER A 100 -8.05 -9.82 -8.05
C SER A 100 -9.26 -10.24 -7.20
N ALA A 101 -10.40 -10.50 -7.83
CA ALA A 101 -11.59 -11.02 -7.18
C ALA A 101 -11.35 -12.40 -6.55
N LEU A 102 -10.63 -13.29 -7.25
CA LEU A 102 -10.21 -14.58 -6.72
C LEU A 102 -9.30 -14.40 -5.50
N GLY A 103 -8.34 -13.47 -5.54
CA GLY A 103 -7.53 -13.11 -4.38
C GLY A 103 -8.38 -12.66 -3.19
N ALA A 104 -9.30 -11.71 -3.41
CA ALA A 104 -10.22 -11.25 -2.38
C ALA A 104 -11.10 -12.40 -1.81
N ALA A 105 -11.57 -13.31 -2.68
CA ALA A 105 -12.34 -14.48 -2.29
C ALA A 105 -11.53 -15.46 -1.42
N LEU A 106 -10.27 -15.71 -1.77
CA LEU A 106 -9.35 -16.52 -0.96
C LEU A 106 -9.11 -15.92 0.43
N ALA A 107 -9.13 -14.59 0.54
CA ALA A 107 -9.06 -13.88 1.81
C ALA A 107 -10.41 -13.85 2.57
N LEU A 108 -11.46 -14.51 2.07
CA LEU A 108 -12.81 -14.55 2.64
C LEU A 108 -13.45 -13.16 2.79
N ALA A 109 -13.20 -12.30 1.80
CA ALA A 109 -13.80 -10.98 1.71
C ALA A 109 -15.33 -11.05 1.60
N HIS A 110 -15.99 -9.94 1.94
CA HIS A 110 -17.42 -9.80 1.71
C HIS A 110 -17.74 -9.90 0.20
N PRO A 111 -18.87 -10.50 -0.22
CA PRO A 111 -19.22 -10.63 -1.64
C PRO A 111 -19.18 -9.30 -2.42
N ILE A 112 -19.63 -8.22 -1.80
CA ILE A 112 -19.55 -6.86 -2.37
C ILE A 112 -18.08 -6.42 -2.56
N SER A 113 -17.18 -6.76 -1.62
CA SER A 113 -15.75 -6.47 -1.73
C SER A 113 -15.08 -7.29 -2.84
N ILE A 114 -15.50 -8.54 -3.04
CA ILE A 114 -15.05 -9.39 -4.16
C ILE A 114 -15.46 -8.75 -5.50
N PHE A 115 -16.71 -8.28 -5.60
CA PHE A 115 -17.18 -7.56 -6.78
C PHE A 115 -16.46 -6.22 -6.98
N ALA A 116 -16.20 -5.50 -5.89
CA ALA A 116 -15.38 -4.29 -5.94
C ALA A 116 -13.96 -4.58 -6.44
N ALA A 117 -13.36 -5.71 -6.06
CA ALA A 117 -12.04 -6.13 -6.55
C ALA A 117 -12.06 -6.38 -8.06
N PHE A 118 -13.10 -7.06 -8.55
CA PHE A 118 -13.28 -7.33 -9.98
C PHE A 118 -13.33 -6.04 -10.81
N LEU A 119 -14.08 -5.03 -10.35
CA LEU A 119 -14.22 -3.75 -11.06
C LEU A 119 -13.02 -2.81 -10.86
N ALA A 120 -12.47 -2.77 -9.65
CA ALA A 120 -11.39 -1.86 -9.32
C ALA A 120 -10.09 -2.26 -10.02
N ALA A 121 -9.74 -3.55 -9.99
CA ALA A 121 -8.44 -4.02 -10.47
C ALA A 121 -8.06 -3.61 -11.91
N PRO A 122 -8.91 -3.76 -12.94
CA PRO A 122 -8.57 -3.33 -14.30
C PRO A 122 -8.42 -1.81 -14.44
N LEU A 123 -9.13 -1.02 -13.62
CA LEU A 123 -9.04 0.44 -13.62
C LEU A 123 -7.80 0.93 -12.85
N THR A 124 -7.56 0.37 -11.68
CA THR A 124 -6.42 0.73 -10.83
C THR A 124 -5.10 0.24 -11.41
N SER A 125 -5.08 -0.88 -12.13
CA SER A 125 -3.86 -1.34 -12.81
C SER A 125 -3.40 -0.40 -13.94
N LEU A 126 -4.32 0.41 -14.47
CA LEU A 126 -4.02 1.48 -15.44
C LEU A 126 -3.73 2.84 -14.75
N ASN A 127 -3.64 2.86 -13.43
CA ASN A 127 -3.31 4.04 -12.65
C ASN A 127 -2.33 3.69 -11.50
N PRO A 128 -1.04 4.01 -11.62
CA PRO A 128 -0.03 3.59 -10.64
C PRO A 128 -0.16 4.27 -9.26
N THR A 129 -1.11 5.19 -9.10
CA THR A 129 -1.32 5.92 -7.84
C THR A 129 -2.26 5.18 -6.86
N ILE A 130 -3.11 4.29 -7.36
CA ILE A 130 -4.11 3.58 -6.54
C ILE A 130 -4.01 2.08 -6.82
N GLY A 131 -3.90 1.26 -5.77
CA GLY A 131 -3.93 -0.19 -5.91
C GLY A 131 -5.35 -0.77 -5.80
N ALA A 132 -5.60 -1.90 -6.45
CA ALA A 132 -6.89 -2.61 -6.36
C ALA A 132 -7.27 -2.89 -4.90
N GLY A 133 -6.31 -3.35 -4.11
CA GLY A 133 -6.48 -3.63 -2.69
C GLY A 133 -6.86 -2.40 -1.88
N MET A 134 -6.44 -1.19 -2.25
CA MET A 134 -6.86 0.04 -1.54
C MET A 134 -8.37 0.22 -1.64
N VAL A 135 -8.92 0.08 -2.84
CA VAL A 135 -10.37 0.19 -3.08
C VAL A 135 -11.11 -0.92 -2.34
N VAL A 136 -10.64 -2.18 -2.46
CA VAL A 136 -11.27 -3.34 -1.82
C VAL A 136 -11.20 -3.25 -0.30
N GLY A 137 -10.08 -2.82 0.26
CA GLY A 137 -9.88 -2.64 1.70
C GLY A 137 -10.76 -1.53 2.25
N LEU A 138 -10.95 -0.43 1.52
CA LEU A 138 -11.91 0.61 1.88
C LEU A 138 -13.35 0.09 1.87
N VAL A 139 -13.75 -0.64 0.82
CA VAL A 139 -15.09 -1.25 0.75
C VAL A 139 -15.31 -2.26 1.87
N GLU A 140 -14.35 -3.15 2.12
CA GLU A 140 -14.44 -4.15 3.19
C GLU A 140 -14.50 -3.48 4.56
N SER A 141 -13.65 -2.48 4.84
CA SER A 141 -13.67 -1.77 6.12
C SER A 141 -14.96 -0.97 6.33
N TYR A 142 -15.59 -0.49 5.26
CA TYR A 142 -16.89 0.16 5.34
C TYR A 142 -18.02 -0.84 5.67
N LEU A 143 -18.01 -2.01 5.01
CA LEU A 143 -19.02 -3.06 5.19
C LEU A 143 -18.85 -3.84 6.51
N ARG A 144 -17.61 -4.10 6.91
CA ARG A 144 -17.22 -4.80 8.13
C ARG A 144 -16.26 -3.94 8.95
N LYS A 145 -16.83 -2.91 9.60
CA LYS A 145 -16.11 -1.90 10.37
C LYS A 145 -15.23 -2.54 11.47
N PRO A 146 -13.89 -2.35 11.41
CA PRO A 146 -13.01 -2.75 12.49
C PRO A 146 -13.30 -1.95 13.76
N LYS A 147 -13.19 -2.60 14.92
CA LYS A 147 -13.40 -1.98 16.24
C LYS A 147 -12.08 -1.46 16.80
N VAL A 148 -12.15 -0.51 17.74
CA VAL A 148 -10.96 -0.02 18.47
C VAL A 148 -10.22 -1.17 19.15
N THR A 149 -10.96 -2.14 19.72
CA THR A 149 -10.38 -3.35 20.33
C THR A 149 -9.59 -4.20 19.35
N ASP A 150 -9.90 -4.16 18.05
CA ASP A 150 -9.14 -4.89 17.03
C ASP A 150 -7.76 -4.24 16.81
N PHE A 151 -7.65 -2.92 16.96
CA PHE A 151 -6.37 -2.21 16.90
C PHE A 151 -5.52 -2.47 18.15
N GLU A 152 -6.12 -2.46 19.34
CA GLU A 152 -5.42 -2.72 20.59
C GLU A 152 -4.80 -4.13 20.61
N ARG A 153 -5.52 -5.13 20.08
CA ARG A 153 -5.08 -6.53 20.04
C ARG A 153 -4.28 -6.90 18.79
N LEU A 154 -4.13 -5.98 17.84
CA LEU A 154 -3.54 -6.26 16.53
C LEU A 154 -2.14 -6.89 16.63
N ARG A 155 -1.31 -6.38 17.55
CA ARG A 155 0.06 -6.87 17.73
C ARG A 155 0.10 -8.36 18.09
N ASP A 156 -0.78 -8.78 18.99
CA ASP A 156 -0.84 -10.16 19.45
C ASP A 156 -1.55 -11.05 18.41
N ASP A 157 -2.60 -10.53 17.78
CA ASP A 157 -3.40 -11.25 16.79
C ASP A 157 -2.64 -11.53 15.49
N ILE A 158 -1.71 -10.66 15.07
CA ILE A 158 -0.88 -10.91 13.88
C ILE A 158 0.09 -12.09 14.10
N ALA A 159 0.47 -12.40 15.34
CA ALA A 159 1.36 -13.54 15.64
C ALA A 159 0.70 -14.91 15.40
N SER A 160 -0.63 -14.96 15.29
CA SER A 160 -1.38 -16.19 15.04
C SER A 160 -2.10 -16.14 13.70
N PHE A 161 -1.72 -17.02 12.77
CA PHE A 161 -2.31 -17.09 11.43
C PHE A 161 -3.84 -17.25 11.45
N ARG A 162 -4.38 -18.00 12.42
CA ARG A 162 -5.84 -18.17 12.58
C ARG A 162 -6.55 -16.87 12.96
N MET A 163 -5.86 -15.96 13.64
CA MET A 163 -6.43 -14.69 14.11
C MET A 163 -6.49 -13.64 13.00
N TRP A 164 -5.78 -13.83 11.89
CA TRP A 164 -5.83 -12.92 10.74
C TRP A 164 -7.24 -12.79 10.16
N TRP A 165 -8.02 -13.87 10.19
CA TRP A 165 -9.42 -13.83 9.79
C TRP A 165 -10.36 -13.42 10.91
N LYS A 166 -9.94 -13.40 12.18
CA LYS A 166 -10.83 -13.07 13.30
C LYS A 166 -10.76 -11.60 13.68
N ASN A 167 -9.57 -11.01 13.65
CA ASN A 167 -9.36 -9.59 13.92
C ASN A 167 -9.80 -8.76 12.70
N GLY A 168 -10.65 -7.76 12.92
CA GLY A 168 -11.22 -6.93 11.85
C GLY A 168 -10.16 -6.17 11.04
N VAL A 169 -9.13 -5.64 11.71
CA VAL A 169 -8.04 -4.89 11.05
C VAL A 169 -7.15 -5.84 10.25
N ALA A 170 -6.73 -6.96 10.85
CA ALA A 170 -5.89 -7.94 10.17
C ALA A 170 -6.60 -8.52 8.94
N ARG A 171 -7.92 -8.77 9.03
CA ARG A 171 -8.73 -9.27 7.92
C ARG A 171 -8.77 -8.28 6.75
N VAL A 172 -8.99 -6.99 7.02
CA VAL A 172 -8.99 -5.96 5.97
C VAL A 172 -7.62 -5.88 5.28
N LEU A 173 -6.52 -5.93 6.05
CA LEU A 173 -5.16 -5.94 5.48
C LEU A 173 -4.87 -7.19 4.65
N LEU A 174 -5.37 -8.34 5.07
CA LEU A 174 -5.25 -9.59 4.34
C LEU A 174 -5.97 -9.50 2.99
N ILE A 175 -7.21 -9.02 2.98
CA ILE A 175 -8.02 -8.85 1.77
C ILE A 175 -7.35 -7.84 0.83
N PHE A 176 -6.89 -6.71 1.35
CA PHE A 176 -6.10 -5.72 0.62
C PHE A 176 -4.90 -6.36 -0.08
N PHE A 177 -4.14 -7.19 0.64
CA PHE A 177 -2.92 -7.80 0.14
C PHE A 177 -3.20 -8.82 -0.97
N PHE A 178 -4.15 -9.72 -0.75
CA PHE A 178 -4.53 -10.73 -1.73
C PHE A 178 -5.15 -10.13 -3.00
N ALA A 179 -5.97 -9.08 -2.88
CA ALA A 179 -6.52 -8.37 -4.04
C ALA A 179 -5.42 -7.70 -4.88
N ASN A 180 -4.40 -7.12 -4.23
CA ASN A 180 -3.24 -6.54 -4.92
C ASN A 180 -2.38 -7.61 -5.61
N ILE A 181 -2.13 -8.75 -4.96
CA ILE A 181 -1.41 -9.87 -5.60
C ILE A 181 -2.17 -10.37 -6.83
N GLY A 182 -3.48 -10.60 -6.68
CA GLY A 182 -4.31 -11.04 -7.80
C GLY A 182 -4.30 -10.06 -8.97
N SER A 183 -4.38 -8.75 -8.69
CA SER A 183 -4.30 -7.70 -9.71
C SER A 183 -2.91 -7.59 -10.35
N ALA A 184 -1.83 -7.75 -9.57
CA ALA A 184 -0.46 -7.75 -10.08
C ALA A 184 -0.24 -8.93 -11.04
N ILE A 185 -0.59 -10.16 -10.61
CA ILE A 185 -0.54 -11.36 -11.47
C ILE A 185 -1.42 -11.15 -12.70
N GLY A 186 -2.62 -10.60 -12.52
CA GLY A 186 -3.55 -10.28 -13.60
C GLY A 186 -2.98 -9.32 -14.63
N THR A 187 -2.25 -8.29 -14.21
CA THR A 187 -1.55 -7.37 -15.11
C THR A 187 -0.53 -8.09 -15.98
N TYR A 188 0.28 -8.98 -15.39
CA TYR A 188 1.27 -9.76 -16.15
C TYR A 188 0.62 -10.75 -17.12
N VAL A 189 -0.35 -11.54 -16.64
CA VAL A 189 -1.02 -12.58 -17.44
C VAL A 189 -1.85 -11.95 -18.57
N ALA A 190 -2.61 -10.89 -18.26
CA ALA A 190 -3.40 -10.18 -19.26
C ALA A 190 -2.50 -9.48 -20.29
N GLY A 191 -1.43 -8.82 -19.84
CA GLY A 191 -0.44 -8.19 -20.73
C GLY A 191 0.19 -9.20 -21.69
N ALA A 192 0.61 -10.36 -21.18
CA ALA A 192 1.15 -11.43 -22.01
C ALA A 192 0.13 -11.98 -23.02
N SER A 193 -1.12 -12.19 -22.60
CA SER A 193 -2.20 -12.65 -23.48
C SER A 193 -2.52 -11.63 -24.59
N ILE A 194 -2.52 -10.33 -24.26
CA ILE A 194 -2.72 -9.24 -25.22
C ILE A 194 -1.60 -9.21 -26.27
N ILE A 195 -0.34 -9.35 -25.83
CA ILE A 195 0.82 -9.42 -26.74
C ILE A 195 0.67 -10.60 -27.70
N GLN A 196 0.31 -11.79 -27.20
CA GLN A 196 0.10 -12.98 -28.04
C GLN A 196 -1.01 -12.78 -29.07
N LYS A 197 -2.12 -12.13 -28.70
CA LYS A 197 -3.25 -11.86 -29.61
C LYS A 197 -2.96 -10.83 -30.69
N ILE A 198 -1.95 -9.98 -30.50
CA ILE A 198 -1.55 -8.94 -31.47
C ILE A 198 -0.45 -9.46 -32.42
N LEU A 199 0.43 -10.34 -31.93
CA LEU A 199 1.58 -10.86 -32.69
C LEU A 199 1.33 -12.20 -33.38
N GLY A 200 0.35 -12.97 -32.92
CA GLY A 200 -0.13 -14.21 -33.55
C GLY A 200 -1.37 -13.96 -34.39
#